data_AF-A0A086L649-F1
#
_entry.id   AF-A0A086L649-F1
#
_cell.length_a   1.000
_cell.length_b   1.000
_cell.length_c   1.000
_cell.angle_alpha   90.00
_cell.angle_beta   90.00
_cell.angle_gamma   90.00
#
_symmetry.space_group_name_H-M   'P 1'
#
loop_
_entity.id
_entity.type
_entity.pdbx_description
1 polymer ?
#
loop_
_entity_poly.entity_id
_entity_poly.type
_entity_poly.pdbx_seq_one_letter_code
_entity_poly.pdbx_strand_id
1 'polypeptide(L)'
;FARNAVPPVIDSLAKLRTKVEIMEQLLDVSVANSLLDGALKNAKDKHPIDAQYDQLKCNLEPVDAASDDWKLVEKMLKRTHAPTHNTWSLKLTHLFKCDREGERKRFNASIKNRMLLWHGSRLTNWASILSQGLKVAPAEAPSSGYMFDKGLYFADLASKSSQYCFATSKNPEGILILCEVALGKPYVRLEADYEAAKHCEEKGLQSLFGVGKSCPDPRDEVVLPSVVDDEKVIARTGSCTANKTALEEAKKDEAAGTDAALLYNEYVVYNPNQVVMRYVLRVKFEFASFNLDDEL
;
A
#
# COMPACT_ATOMS: atom_id res chain seq x y z
N PHE A 1 -19.32 -23.06 -4.64
CA PHE A 1 -19.96 -23.81 -3.54
C PHE A 1 -20.17 -25.25 -4.01
N ALA A 2 -20.08 -26.23 -3.12
CA ALA A 2 -20.44 -27.60 -3.47
C ALA A 2 -21.89 -27.64 -3.98
N ARG A 3 -22.22 -28.57 -4.89
CA ARG A 3 -23.57 -28.67 -5.49
C ARG A 3 -24.71 -28.75 -4.47
N ASN A 4 -24.43 -29.20 -3.24
CA ASN A 4 -25.41 -29.40 -2.17
C ASN A 4 -25.43 -28.28 -1.14
N ALA A 5 -24.66 -27.21 -1.33
CA ALA A 5 -24.58 -26.09 -0.39
C ALA A 5 -25.37 -24.89 -0.90
N VAL A 6 -26.33 -24.41 -0.10
CA VAL A 6 -27.01 -23.13 -0.34
C VAL A 6 -25.96 -22.02 -0.34
N PRO A 7 -25.88 -21.16 -1.38
CA PRO A 7 -24.97 -20.02 -1.38
C PRO A 7 -25.21 -19.15 -0.13
N PRO A 8 -24.15 -18.80 0.63
CA PRO A 8 -24.28 -18.03 1.85
C PRO A 8 -24.74 -16.60 1.53
N VAL A 9 -25.63 -16.07 2.38
CA VAL A 9 -26.10 -14.68 2.31
C VAL A 9 -24.95 -13.73 2.69
N ILE A 10 -24.84 -12.63 1.95
CA ILE A 10 -23.96 -11.50 2.26
C ILE A 10 -24.73 -10.57 3.19
N ASP A 11 -24.52 -10.73 4.49
CA ASP A 11 -25.25 -10.05 5.57
C ASP A 11 -24.34 -9.20 6.47
N SER A 12 -23.07 -9.02 6.08
CA SER A 12 -22.09 -8.25 6.85
C SER A 12 -21.12 -7.49 5.96
N LEU A 13 -20.57 -6.39 6.48
CA LEU A 13 -19.56 -5.58 5.79
C LEU A 13 -18.30 -6.38 5.48
N ALA A 14 -17.89 -7.29 6.36
CA ALA A 14 -16.74 -8.16 6.13
C ALA A 14 -16.97 -9.10 4.93
N LYS A 15 -18.16 -9.71 4.83
CA LYS A 15 -18.54 -10.53 3.68
C LYS A 15 -18.62 -9.70 2.40
N LEU A 16 -19.18 -8.50 2.45
CA LEU A 16 -19.26 -7.59 1.31
C LEU A 16 -17.86 -7.21 0.81
N ARG A 17 -16.97 -6.78 1.71
CA ARG A 17 -15.58 -6.45 1.41
C ARG A 17 -14.85 -7.61 0.72
N THR A 18 -15.04 -8.83 1.21
CA THR A 18 -14.45 -10.03 0.59
C THR A 18 -14.91 -10.19 -0.87
N LYS A 19 -16.19 -9.88 -1.17
CA LYS A 19 -16.72 -9.97 -2.54
C LYS A 19 -16.21 -8.84 -3.44
N VAL A 20 -16.09 -7.63 -2.92
CA VAL A 20 -15.48 -6.49 -3.64
C VAL A 20 -14.03 -6.84 -4.01
N GLU A 21 -13.25 -7.31 -3.04
CA GLU A 21 -11.85 -7.72 -3.26
C GLU A 21 -11.72 -8.83 -4.31
N ILE A 22 -12.66 -9.79 -4.35
CA ILE A 22 -12.68 -10.84 -5.39
C ILE A 22 -12.97 -10.24 -6.77
N MET A 23 -13.91 -9.29 -6.88
CA MET A 23 -14.21 -8.65 -8.16
C MET A 23 -13.02 -7.86 -8.69
N GLU A 24 -12.34 -7.12 -7.82
CA GLU A 24 -11.12 -6.38 -8.16
C GLU A 24 -10.01 -7.31 -8.65
N GLN A 25 -9.80 -8.45 -7.98
CA GLN A 25 -8.84 -9.48 -8.42
C GLN A 25 -9.18 -10.03 -9.81
N LEU A 26 -10.46 -10.28 -10.10
CA LEU A 26 -10.87 -10.80 -11.41
C LEU A 26 -10.62 -9.78 -12.53
N LEU A 27 -10.83 -8.48 -12.25
CA LEU A 27 -10.52 -7.41 -13.17
C LEU A 27 -9.00 -7.34 -13.44
N ASP A 28 -8.17 -7.44 -12.41
CA ASP A 28 -6.71 -7.40 -12.57
C ASP A 28 -6.18 -8.62 -13.33
N VAL A 29 -6.76 -9.81 -13.15
CA VAL A 29 -6.43 -11.01 -13.94
C VAL A 29 -6.82 -10.81 -15.41
N SER A 30 -7.96 -10.19 -15.70
CA SER A 30 -8.37 -9.86 -17.06
C SER A 30 -7.40 -8.89 -17.75
N VAL A 31 -6.93 -7.88 -17.00
CA VAL A 31 -5.88 -6.97 -17.46
C VAL A 31 -4.58 -7.74 -17.75
N ALA A 32 -4.14 -8.60 -16.82
CA ALA A 32 -2.92 -9.39 -17.00
C ALA A 32 -2.98 -10.26 -18.26
N ASN A 33 -4.10 -10.92 -18.54
CA ASN A 33 -4.29 -11.68 -19.78
C ASN A 33 -4.22 -10.78 -21.02
N SER A 34 -4.81 -9.58 -20.96
CA SER A 34 -4.74 -8.61 -22.06
C SER A 34 -3.31 -8.15 -22.34
N LEU A 35 -2.48 -8.00 -21.29
CA LEU A 35 -1.05 -7.70 -21.44
C LEU A 35 -0.32 -8.88 -22.09
N LEU A 36 -0.61 -10.13 -21.70
CA LEU A 36 -0.01 -11.31 -22.33
C LEU A 36 -0.35 -11.40 -23.82
N ASP A 37 -1.61 -11.15 -24.19
CA ASP A 37 -2.03 -11.09 -25.59
C ASP A 37 -1.30 -9.97 -26.37
N GLY A 38 -1.10 -8.82 -25.74
CA GLY A 38 -0.31 -7.70 -26.28
C GLY A 38 1.16 -8.09 -26.50
N ALA A 39 1.77 -8.78 -25.54
CA ALA A 39 3.13 -9.28 -25.65
C ALA A 39 3.29 -10.25 -26.82
N LEU A 40 2.36 -11.21 -26.96
CA LEU A 40 2.37 -12.19 -28.05
C LEU A 40 2.30 -11.53 -29.44
N LYS A 41 1.49 -10.47 -29.59
CA LYS A 41 1.38 -9.72 -30.85
C LYS A 41 2.64 -8.93 -31.20
N ASN A 42 3.38 -8.47 -30.19
CA ASN A 42 4.54 -7.60 -30.33
C ASN A 42 5.89 -8.33 -30.20
N ALA A 43 5.88 -9.65 -30.01
CA ALA A 43 7.08 -10.46 -29.72
C ALA A 43 8.04 -10.66 -30.91
N LYS A 44 7.84 -9.98 -32.05
CA LYS A 44 8.72 -10.15 -33.22
C LYS A 44 10.15 -9.80 -32.83
N ASP A 45 11.04 -10.79 -32.96
CA ASP A 45 12.49 -10.70 -32.70
C ASP A 45 12.89 -10.39 -31.24
N LYS A 46 12.02 -10.64 -30.26
CA LYS A 46 12.30 -10.46 -28.82
C LYS A 46 12.15 -11.75 -28.02
N HIS A 47 12.88 -11.84 -26.90
CA HIS A 47 12.63 -12.89 -25.92
C HIS A 47 11.22 -12.71 -25.30
N PRO A 48 10.45 -13.78 -25.05
CA PRO A 48 9.07 -13.66 -24.55
C PRO A 48 8.94 -12.88 -23.23
N ILE A 49 9.91 -13.01 -22.32
CA ILE A 49 9.91 -12.26 -21.05
C ILE A 49 10.09 -10.76 -21.31
N ASP A 50 10.95 -10.37 -22.26
CA ASP A 50 11.15 -8.96 -22.60
C ASP A 50 9.89 -8.38 -23.23
N ALA A 51 9.23 -9.13 -24.12
CA ALA A 51 7.97 -8.71 -24.70
C ALA A 51 6.86 -8.52 -23.66
N GLN A 52 6.83 -9.34 -22.60
CA GLN A 52 5.90 -9.19 -21.46
C GLN A 52 6.26 -8.01 -20.58
N TYR A 53 7.55 -7.83 -20.27
CA TYR A 53 8.06 -6.72 -19.49
C TYR A 53 7.76 -5.37 -20.16
N ASP A 54 7.92 -5.27 -21.49
CA ASP A 54 7.55 -4.08 -22.27
C ASP A 54 6.07 -3.69 -22.08
N GLN A 55 5.15 -4.67 -21.92
CA GLN A 55 3.73 -4.38 -21.69
C GLN A 55 3.48 -3.76 -20.31
N LEU A 56 4.37 -3.96 -19.34
CA LEU A 56 4.27 -3.31 -18.05
C LEU A 56 4.51 -1.81 -18.13
N LYS A 57 5.14 -1.28 -19.19
CA LYS A 57 5.41 0.16 -19.34
C LYS A 57 5.98 0.79 -18.06
N CYS A 58 6.85 0.03 -17.40
CA CYS A 58 7.33 0.31 -16.07
C CYS A 58 8.76 -0.19 -15.99
N ASN A 59 9.71 0.75 -15.92
CA ASN A 59 11.11 0.40 -15.80
C ASN A 59 11.41 0.01 -14.35
N LEU A 60 11.93 -1.19 -14.16
CA LEU A 60 12.34 -1.77 -12.89
C LEU A 60 13.85 -1.99 -12.91
N GLU A 61 14.59 -1.06 -12.33
CA GLU A 61 16.05 -1.14 -12.25
C GLU A 61 16.47 -1.86 -10.95
N PRO A 62 17.18 -3.00 -11.02
CA PRO A 62 17.66 -3.70 -9.83
C PRO A 62 18.57 -2.83 -8.98
N VAL A 63 18.36 -2.84 -7.66
CA VAL A 63 19.16 -2.08 -6.70
C VAL A 63 20.19 -2.98 -6.04
N ASP A 64 21.46 -2.55 -6.04
CA ASP A 64 22.55 -3.24 -5.35
C ASP A 64 22.32 -3.27 -3.83
N ALA A 65 22.52 -4.44 -3.21
CA ALA A 65 22.41 -4.64 -1.78
C ALA A 65 23.40 -3.78 -0.95
N ALA A 66 24.53 -3.37 -1.55
CA ALA A 66 25.50 -2.48 -0.90
C ALA A 66 25.09 -1.01 -0.91
N SER A 67 24.10 -0.63 -1.74
CA SER A 67 23.67 0.76 -1.92
C SER A 67 22.92 1.32 -0.70
N ASP A 68 22.90 2.66 -0.60
CA ASP A 68 22.17 3.33 0.47
C ASP A 68 20.65 3.22 0.32
N ASP A 69 20.15 3.11 -0.92
CA ASP A 69 18.74 2.81 -1.20
C ASP A 69 18.34 1.46 -0.60
N TRP A 70 19.16 0.41 -0.78
CA TRP A 70 18.89 -0.90 -0.18
C TRP A 70 18.88 -0.84 1.34
N LYS A 71 19.93 -0.25 1.95
CA LYS A 71 20.03 -0.13 3.41
C LYS A 71 18.86 0.64 4.01
N LEU A 72 18.44 1.72 3.36
CA LEU A 72 17.28 2.52 3.78
C LEU A 72 16.00 1.68 3.76
N VAL A 73 15.71 1.03 2.64
CA VAL A 73 14.48 0.26 2.46
C VAL A 73 14.47 -0.97 3.38
N GLU A 74 15.61 -1.65 3.55
CA GLU A 74 15.74 -2.76 4.48
C GLU A 74 15.53 -2.29 5.94
N LYS A 75 16.12 -1.15 6.32
CA LYS A 75 15.90 -0.54 7.63
C LYS A 75 14.43 -0.21 7.86
N MET A 76 13.76 0.42 6.87
CA MET A 76 12.32 0.70 6.94
C MET A 76 11.51 -0.59 7.09
N LEU A 77 11.77 -1.61 6.26
CA LEU A 77 11.05 -2.89 6.29
C LEU A 77 11.14 -3.56 7.67
N LYS A 78 12.35 -3.60 8.25
CA LYS A 78 12.60 -4.22 9.56
C LYS A 78 12.03 -3.42 10.73
N ARG A 79 12.26 -2.09 10.75
CA ARG A 79 11.90 -1.26 11.91
C ARG A 79 10.43 -0.88 11.95
N THR A 80 9.78 -0.78 10.79
CA THR A 80 8.34 -0.46 10.70
C THR A 80 7.45 -1.72 10.74
N HIS A 81 7.95 -2.79 11.37
CA HIS A 81 7.17 -3.99 11.66
C HIS A 81 6.44 -3.85 13.00
N ALA A 82 5.12 -3.81 12.94
CA ALA A 82 4.27 -3.60 14.10
C ALA A 82 4.33 -4.79 15.10
N PRO A 83 4.43 -4.54 16.43
CA PRO A 83 4.54 -5.59 17.43
C PRO A 83 3.34 -6.55 17.51
N THR A 84 2.14 -6.11 17.12
CA THR A 84 0.96 -7.00 17.10
C THR A 84 0.92 -7.93 15.89
N HIS A 85 1.77 -7.70 14.88
CA HIS A 85 1.88 -8.56 13.69
C HIS A 85 3.04 -9.55 13.88
N ASN A 86 2.96 -10.35 14.95
CA ASN A 86 4.06 -11.20 15.44
C ASN A 86 4.05 -12.64 14.91
N THR A 87 3.14 -12.98 13.99
CA THR A 87 3.04 -14.33 13.41
C THR A 87 3.90 -14.52 12.16
N TRP A 88 4.53 -13.46 11.65
CA TRP A 88 5.54 -13.51 10.59
C TRP A 88 6.58 -12.40 10.73
N SER A 89 7.75 -12.60 10.14
CA SER A 89 8.71 -11.54 9.82
C SER A 89 8.82 -11.34 8.30
N LEU A 90 9.40 -10.22 7.89
CA LEU A 90 9.59 -9.86 6.47
C LEU A 90 11.08 -9.81 6.13
N LYS A 91 11.47 -10.56 5.11
CA LYS A 91 12.83 -10.55 4.55
C LYS A 91 12.83 -9.91 3.17
N LEU A 92 13.60 -8.84 3.00
CA LEU A 92 13.85 -8.25 1.68
C LEU A 92 14.70 -9.23 0.86
N THR A 93 14.23 -9.61 -0.33
CA THR A 93 14.99 -10.50 -1.23
C THR A 93 15.48 -9.77 -2.47
N HIS A 94 14.67 -8.87 -3.04
CA HIS A 94 15.03 -8.05 -4.18
C HIS A 94 14.40 -6.67 -4.04
N LEU A 95 15.10 -5.67 -4.56
CA LEU A 95 14.67 -4.28 -4.58
C LEU A 95 14.89 -3.73 -5.99
N PHE A 96 13.91 -3.00 -6.48
CA PHE A 96 13.94 -2.34 -7.77
C PHE A 96 13.56 -0.87 -7.61
N LYS A 97 14.28 0.04 -8.26
CA LYS A 97 13.77 1.40 -8.52
C LYS A 97 12.70 1.30 -9.58
N CYS A 98 11.58 1.97 -9.32
CA CYS A 98 10.43 1.99 -10.20
C CYS A 98 10.40 3.31 -10.98
N ASP A 99 10.24 3.24 -12.29
CA ASP A 99 9.92 4.38 -13.12
C ASP A 99 8.80 4.00 -14.11
N ARG A 100 7.56 4.27 -13.69
CA ARG A 100 6.38 3.93 -14.46
C ARG A 100 6.06 5.02 -15.49
N GLU A 101 5.73 4.61 -16.71
CA GLU A 101 5.57 5.52 -17.84
C GLU A 101 4.53 6.64 -17.55
N GLY A 102 5.02 7.87 -17.67
CA GLY A 102 4.24 9.09 -17.48
C GLY A 102 3.81 9.40 -16.05
N GLU A 103 4.15 8.57 -15.06
CA GLU A 103 3.74 8.79 -13.66
C GLU A 103 4.37 10.05 -13.08
N ARG A 104 5.69 10.22 -13.22
CA ARG A 104 6.39 11.46 -12.80
C ARG A 104 5.84 12.71 -13.46
N LYS A 105 5.45 12.63 -14.74
CA LYS A 105 4.88 13.76 -15.50
C LYS A 105 3.48 14.14 -15.02
N ARG A 106 2.67 13.18 -14.58
CA ARG A 106 1.31 13.41 -14.07
C ARG A 106 1.30 13.82 -12.60
N PHE A 107 2.38 13.57 -11.88
CA PHE A 107 2.47 13.85 -10.45
C PHE A 107 2.23 15.34 -10.16
N ASN A 108 1.37 15.62 -9.18
CA ASN A 108 1.03 16.97 -8.78
C ASN A 108 2.10 17.53 -7.84
N ALA A 109 3.18 18.02 -8.43
CA ALA A 109 4.32 18.61 -7.72
C ALA A 109 3.96 19.85 -6.86
N SER A 110 2.81 20.47 -7.08
CA SER A 110 2.36 21.60 -6.24
C SER A 110 2.00 21.18 -4.82
N ILE A 111 1.64 19.91 -4.62
CA ILE A 111 1.26 19.38 -3.31
C ILE A 111 2.52 19.02 -2.51
N LYS A 112 2.63 19.62 -1.32
CA LYS A 112 3.73 19.46 -0.36
C LYS A 112 3.43 18.33 0.63
N ASN A 113 4.17 18.27 1.74
CA ASN A 113 4.04 17.22 2.76
C ASN A 113 4.10 15.83 2.13
N ARG A 114 5.25 15.50 1.55
CA ARG A 114 5.45 14.26 0.81
C ARG A 114 6.06 13.21 1.72
N MET A 115 5.48 12.02 1.72
CA MET A 115 5.97 10.89 2.51
C MET A 115 6.25 9.69 1.60
N LEU A 116 7.26 8.91 1.97
CA LEU A 116 7.52 7.60 1.39
C LEU A 116 6.73 6.56 2.19
N LEU A 117 5.65 6.02 1.61
CA LEU A 117 4.68 5.16 2.31
C LEU A 117 4.51 3.79 1.65
N TRP A 118 4.15 2.81 2.46
CA TRP A 118 3.97 1.42 2.07
C TRP A 118 2.60 1.15 1.46
N HIS A 119 2.58 0.42 0.35
CA HIS A 119 1.38 -0.22 -0.18
C HIS A 119 1.65 -1.69 -0.47
N GLY A 120 0.68 -2.54 -0.12
CA GLY A 120 0.73 -3.98 -0.36
C GLY A 120 -0.54 -4.44 -1.05
N SER A 121 -0.39 -5.47 -1.89
CA SER A 121 -1.48 -6.03 -2.68
C SER A 121 -1.18 -7.49 -3.02
N ARG A 122 -2.22 -8.24 -3.42
CA ARG A 122 -2.10 -9.65 -3.80
C ARG A 122 -1.19 -9.80 -5.01
N LEU A 123 -0.51 -10.94 -5.09
CA LEU A 123 0.43 -11.23 -6.17
C LEU A 123 -0.21 -11.07 -7.58
N THR A 124 -1.48 -11.43 -7.70
CA THR A 124 -2.28 -11.37 -8.94
C THR A 124 -2.45 -9.95 -9.50
N ASN A 125 -2.33 -8.93 -8.65
CA ASN A 125 -2.70 -7.56 -9.01
C ASN A 125 -1.52 -6.76 -9.58
N TRP A 126 -0.28 -7.23 -9.38
CA TRP A 126 0.92 -6.44 -9.72
C TRP A 126 1.11 -6.19 -11.20
N ALA A 127 0.70 -7.10 -12.09
CA ALA A 127 0.76 -6.85 -13.53
C ALA A 127 -0.11 -5.64 -13.92
N SER A 128 -1.32 -5.54 -13.34
CA SER A 128 -2.24 -4.41 -13.53
C SER A 128 -1.70 -3.13 -12.89
N ILE A 129 -1.23 -3.21 -11.63
CA ILE A 129 -0.68 -2.06 -10.89
C ILE A 129 0.55 -1.48 -11.58
N LEU A 130 1.50 -2.31 -12.01
CA LEU A 130 2.73 -1.82 -12.67
C LEU A 130 2.42 -1.24 -14.06
N SER A 131 1.48 -1.83 -14.81
CA SER A 131 1.11 -1.34 -16.15
C SER A 131 0.24 -0.09 -16.15
N GLN A 132 -0.66 0.04 -15.18
CA GLN A 132 -1.71 1.07 -15.21
C GLN A 132 -1.62 2.05 -14.04
N GLY A 133 -0.79 1.76 -13.03
CA GLY A 133 -0.71 2.51 -11.77
C GLY A 133 -1.76 2.06 -10.75
N LEU A 134 -1.65 2.62 -9.53
CA LEU A 134 -2.69 2.48 -8.52
C LEU A 134 -3.96 3.24 -8.96
N LYS A 135 -5.13 2.64 -8.76
CA LYS A 135 -6.41 3.21 -9.16
C LYS A 135 -7.33 3.33 -7.96
N VAL A 136 -8.06 4.44 -7.91
CA VAL A 136 -9.20 4.58 -7.01
C VAL A 136 -10.30 3.63 -7.51
N ALA A 137 -10.95 2.95 -6.57
CA ALA A 137 -12.05 2.06 -6.90
C ALA A 137 -13.14 2.80 -7.70
N PRO A 138 -13.79 2.13 -8.67
CA PRO A 138 -14.74 2.76 -9.56
C PRO A 138 -16.00 3.22 -8.81
N ALA A 139 -16.76 4.16 -9.40
CA ALA A 139 -17.94 4.77 -8.77
C ALA A 139 -19.02 3.72 -8.42
N GLU A 140 -19.09 2.63 -9.18
CA GLU A 140 -20.04 1.54 -9.04
C GLU A 140 -19.70 0.57 -7.89
N ALA A 141 -18.44 0.55 -7.42
CA ALA A 141 -18.08 -0.26 -6.25
C ALA A 141 -18.78 0.27 -4.99
N PRO A 142 -19.19 -0.57 -4.03
CA PRO A 142 -19.79 -0.07 -2.79
C PRO A 142 -18.74 0.61 -1.89
N SER A 143 -18.99 1.83 -1.40
CA SER A 143 -18.09 2.54 -0.46
C SER A 143 -18.03 1.88 0.92
N SER A 144 -19.04 1.10 1.30
CA SER A 144 -19.16 0.47 2.63
C SER A 144 -18.09 -0.59 2.95
N GLY A 145 -17.20 -0.93 2.00
CA GLY A 145 -16.02 -1.78 2.21
C GLY A 145 -14.75 -1.02 2.62
N TYR A 146 -14.77 0.31 2.56
CA TYR A 146 -13.61 1.19 2.74
C TYR A 146 -13.75 2.03 4.02
N MET A 147 -12.73 2.05 4.88
CA MET A 147 -12.81 2.77 6.16
C MET A 147 -12.91 4.30 6.00
N PHE A 148 -12.35 4.82 4.90
CA PHE A 148 -12.18 6.24 4.62
C PHE A 148 -12.58 6.58 3.19
N ASP A 149 -13.67 5.97 2.72
CA ASP A 149 -14.16 6.06 1.34
C ASP A 149 -13.15 5.52 0.29
N LYS A 150 -13.51 5.56 -0.99
CA LYS A 150 -12.71 5.04 -2.10
C LYS A 150 -11.50 5.95 -2.34
N GLY A 151 -10.31 5.43 -2.08
CA GLY A 151 -9.06 6.14 -2.31
C GLY A 151 -7.89 5.17 -2.43
N LEU A 152 -6.68 5.71 -2.54
CA LEU A 152 -5.44 4.96 -2.51
C LEU A 152 -4.93 4.92 -1.08
N TYR A 153 -4.88 3.72 -0.49
CA TYR A 153 -4.53 3.51 0.91
C TYR A 153 -3.05 3.18 1.08
N PHE A 154 -2.42 3.83 2.05
CA PHE A 154 -1.02 3.65 2.40
C PHE A 154 -0.83 3.57 3.91
N ALA A 155 0.28 2.97 4.34
CA ALA A 155 0.68 2.90 5.74
C ALA A 155 2.13 3.34 5.93
N ASP A 156 2.45 3.79 7.13
CA ASP A 156 3.82 4.06 7.59
C ASP A 156 4.47 2.82 8.25
N LEU A 157 3.71 1.74 8.45
CA LEU A 157 4.18 0.44 8.94
C LEU A 157 4.17 -0.61 7.84
N ALA A 158 5.34 -1.19 7.53
CA ALA A 158 5.49 -2.21 6.51
C ALA A 158 4.60 -3.43 6.78
N SER A 159 4.54 -3.90 8.03
CA SER A 159 3.75 -5.10 8.36
C SER A 159 2.24 -4.87 8.26
N LYS A 160 1.78 -3.62 8.36
CA LYS A 160 0.37 -3.29 8.11
C LYS A 160 0.03 -3.48 6.64
N SER A 161 0.83 -2.90 5.74
CA SER A 161 0.65 -3.06 4.29
C SER A 161 0.91 -4.50 3.83
N SER A 162 1.82 -5.24 4.47
CA SER A 162 2.14 -6.62 4.09
C SER A 162 0.99 -7.61 4.29
N GLN A 163 0.03 -7.32 5.16
CA GLN A 163 -1.16 -8.17 5.32
C GLN A 163 -1.98 -8.25 4.02
N TYR A 164 -1.96 -7.19 3.22
CA TYR A 164 -2.65 -7.13 1.93
C TYR A 164 -1.95 -7.94 0.82
N CYS A 165 -0.77 -8.51 1.08
CA CYS A 165 -0.16 -9.49 0.18
C CYS A 165 -0.88 -10.85 0.22
N PHE A 166 -1.57 -11.16 1.33
CA PHE A 166 -2.19 -12.46 1.60
C PHE A 166 -1.23 -13.65 1.39
N ALA A 167 0.04 -13.46 1.76
CA ALA A 167 1.04 -14.52 1.76
C ALA A 167 0.66 -15.61 2.78
N THR A 168 1.12 -16.83 2.55
CA THR A 168 0.87 -17.99 3.44
C THR A 168 2.15 -18.80 3.59
N SER A 169 2.22 -19.70 4.57
CA SER A 169 3.37 -20.60 4.71
C SER A 169 3.64 -21.45 3.46
N LYS A 170 2.59 -21.76 2.67
CA LYS A 170 2.70 -22.48 1.39
C LYS A 170 3.20 -21.58 0.25
N ASN A 171 2.79 -20.31 0.25
CA ASN A 171 3.15 -19.30 -0.74
C ASN A 171 3.71 -18.06 0.00
N PRO A 172 4.98 -18.10 0.46
CA PRO A 172 5.52 -17.07 1.35
C PRO A 172 6.09 -15.86 0.60
N GLU A 173 5.98 -15.81 -0.72
CA GLU A 173 6.47 -14.71 -1.53
C GLU A 173 5.41 -13.61 -1.61
N GLY A 174 5.83 -12.35 -1.48
CA GLY A 174 4.98 -11.20 -1.69
C GLY A 174 5.73 -10.05 -2.35
N ILE A 175 4.96 -9.09 -2.84
CA ILE A 175 5.48 -7.83 -3.35
C ILE A 175 4.92 -6.71 -2.50
N LEU A 176 5.78 -5.75 -2.16
CA LEU A 176 5.42 -4.47 -1.55
C LEU A 176 5.94 -3.36 -2.44
N ILE A 177 5.30 -2.20 -2.39
CA ILE A 177 5.84 -0.98 -3.01
C ILE A 177 5.97 0.13 -1.98
N LEU A 178 6.97 0.98 -2.20
CA LEU A 178 7.09 2.27 -1.55
C LEU A 178 6.78 3.36 -2.57
N CYS A 179 5.85 4.23 -2.21
CA CYS A 179 5.42 5.34 -3.06
C CYS A 179 5.75 6.67 -2.40
N GLU A 180 6.21 7.64 -3.20
CA GLU A 180 6.17 9.05 -2.82
C GLU A 180 4.72 9.52 -2.93
N VAL A 181 4.13 9.87 -1.79
CA VAL A 181 2.73 10.29 -1.67
C VAL A 181 2.69 11.74 -1.23
N ALA A 182 2.13 12.62 -2.06
CA ALA A 182 1.92 14.03 -1.73
C ALA A 182 0.63 14.20 -0.94
N LEU A 183 0.74 14.28 0.39
CA LEU A 183 -0.41 14.34 1.30
C LEU A 183 -1.01 15.74 1.39
N GLY A 184 -0.20 16.79 1.21
CA GLY A 184 -0.66 18.16 1.41
C GLY A 184 -1.16 18.38 2.85
N LYS A 185 -2.28 19.10 2.97
CA LYS A 185 -2.99 19.27 4.24
C LYS A 185 -4.01 18.14 4.41
N PRO A 186 -3.82 17.24 5.39
CA PRO A 186 -4.69 16.09 5.57
C PRO A 186 -5.97 16.47 6.33
N TYR A 187 -7.04 15.73 6.04
CA TYR A 187 -8.21 15.57 6.90
C TYR A 187 -7.91 14.52 7.96
N VAL A 188 -7.72 14.96 9.20
CA VAL A 188 -7.32 14.11 10.31
C VAL A 188 -8.57 13.47 10.93
N ARG A 189 -8.59 12.13 11.09
CA ARG A 189 -9.70 11.39 11.71
C ARG A 189 -9.21 10.37 12.73
N LEU A 190 -10.00 10.19 13.80
CA LEU A 190 -9.81 9.14 14.82
C LEU A 190 -10.66 7.89 14.58
N GLU A 191 -11.71 8.01 13.77
CA GLU A 191 -12.70 6.97 13.47
C GLU A 191 -12.98 6.90 11.96
N ALA A 192 -13.63 5.84 11.51
CA ALA A 192 -14.02 5.65 10.12
C ALA A 192 -14.90 6.81 9.61
N ASP A 193 -14.73 7.14 8.33
CA ASP A 193 -15.52 8.16 7.64
C ASP A 193 -15.78 7.70 6.20
N TYR A 194 -16.96 7.13 5.97
CA TYR A 194 -17.33 6.53 4.69
C TYR A 194 -17.61 7.56 3.57
N GLU A 195 -17.61 8.86 3.89
CA GLU A 195 -17.74 9.98 2.94
C GLU A 195 -16.50 10.88 2.94
N ALA A 196 -15.35 10.35 3.41
CA ALA A 196 -14.14 11.14 3.62
C ALA A 196 -13.63 11.86 2.36
N ALA A 197 -13.81 11.30 1.16
CA ALA A 197 -13.40 11.96 -0.08
C ALA A 197 -14.15 13.28 -0.28
N LYS A 198 -15.48 13.24 -0.10
CA LYS A 198 -16.36 14.42 -0.16
C LYS A 198 -16.01 15.44 0.92
N HIS A 199 -15.79 14.98 2.16
CA HIS A 199 -15.37 15.88 3.25
C HIS A 199 -14.02 16.54 3.00
N CYS A 200 -13.07 15.85 2.35
CA CYS A 200 -11.81 16.45 1.94
C CYS A 200 -12.04 17.55 0.89
N GLU A 201 -12.87 17.28 -0.13
CA GLU A 201 -13.21 18.25 -1.17
C GLU A 201 -13.87 19.51 -0.58
N GLU A 202 -14.92 19.35 0.23
CA GLU A 202 -15.66 20.45 0.85
C GLU A 202 -14.77 21.34 1.74
N LYS A 203 -13.76 20.75 2.39
CA LYS A 203 -12.82 21.44 3.28
C LYS A 203 -11.55 21.92 2.56
N GLY A 204 -11.40 21.63 1.27
CA GLY A 204 -10.18 21.95 0.51
C GLY A 204 -8.93 21.24 1.02
N LEU A 205 -9.07 20.01 1.54
CA LEU A 205 -8.01 19.15 2.05
C LEU A 205 -7.59 18.14 0.98
N GLN A 206 -6.30 17.77 0.93
CA GLN A 206 -5.75 16.99 -0.20
C GLN A 206 -5.64 15.49 0.08
N SER A 207 -5.72 15.07 1.34
CA SER A 207 -5.62 13.67 1.73
C SER A 207 -6.40 13.45 3.03
N LEU A 208 -6.51 12.20 3.46
CA LEU A 208 -6.93 11.83 4.81
C LEU A 208 -5.77 11.22 5.59
N PHE A 209 -5.72 11.51 6.88
CA PHE A 209 -4.84 10.90 7.86
C PHE A 209 -5.67 10.26 8.98
N GLY A 210 -5.81 8.93 8.94
CA GLY A 210 -6.39 8.14 10.01
C GLY A 210 -5.35 7.92 11.10
N VAL A 211 -5.55 8.53 12.27
CA VAL A 211 -4.57 8.49 13.36
C VAL A 211 -4.70 7.19 14.15
N GLY A 212 -3.64 6.39 14.13
CA GLY A 212 -3.54 5.16 14.90
C GLY A 212 -2.95 5.37 16.29
N LYS A 213 -3.20 4.41 17.19
CA LYS A 213 -2.60 4.35 18.52
C LYS A 213 -1.07 4.26 18.51
N SER A 214 -0.50 3.70 17.45
CA SER A 214 0.95 3.54 17.27
C SER A 214 1.41 4.00 15.89
N CYS A 215 2.65 4.47 15.81
CA CYS A 215 3.32 4.92 14.59
C CYS A 215 4.83 4.65 14.68
N PRO A 216 5.58 4.69 13.56
CA PRO A 216 7.04 4.77 13.62
C PRO A 216 7.50 6.00 14.43
N ASP A 217 8.56 5.83 15.22
CA ASP A 217 9.16 6.93 15.98
C ASP A 217 9.58 8.09 15.04
N PRO A 218 9.04 9.31 15.22
CA PRO A 218 9.36 10.47 14.40
C PRO A 218 10.84 10.89 14.48
N ARG A 219 11.55 10.54 15.55
CA ARG A 219 12.96 10.93 15.75
C ARG A 219 13.92 10.23 14.78
N ASP A 220 13.50 9.11 14.20
CA ASP A 220 14.24 8.32 13.23
C ASP A 220 13.80 8.60 11.77
N GLU A 221 13.13 9.72 11.52
CA GLU A 221 12.79 10.16 10.17
C GLU A 221 14.03 10.44 9.33
N VAL A 222 13.99 10.01 8.07
CA VAL A 222 15.02 10.32 7.07
C VAL A 222 14.38 11.18 5.99
N VAL A 223 15.08 12.23 5.59
CA VAL A 223 14.68 13.11 4.49
C VAL A 223 15.37 12.64 3.21
N LEU A 224 14.58 12.44 2.16
CA LEU A 224 15.04 12.06 0.83
C LEU A 224 14.69 13.17 -0.17
N PRO A 225 15.47 13.33 -1.25
CA PRO A 225 15.01 14.12 -2.38
C PRO A 225 13.82 13.43 -3.05
N SER A 226 12.86 14.22 -3.54
CA SER A 226 11.80 13.75 -4.42
C SER A 226 12.38 13.17 -5.72
N VAL A 227 11.66 12.22 -6.31
CA VAL A 227 12.00 11.70 -7.65
C VAL A 227 11.43 12.56 -8.79
N VAL A 228 10.70 13.63 -8.46
CA VAL A 228 10.04 14.50 -9.43
C VAL A 228 10.62 15.91 -9.45
N ASP A 229 11.03 16.43 -8.29
CA ASP A 229 11.57 17.80 -8.12
C ASP A 229 12.50 17.89 -6.89
N ASP A 230 12.86 19.11 -6.47
CA ASP A 230 13.72 19.37 -5.31
C ASP A 230 12.99 19.33 -3.95
N GLU A 231 11.72 18.91 -3.90
CA GLU A 231 10.96 18.83 -2.67
C GLU A 231 11.46 17.69 -1.76
N LYS A 232 11.30 17.87 -0.45
CA LYS A 232 11.66 16.86 0.55
C LYS A 232 10.59 15.78 0.66
N VAL A 233 11.03 14.53 0.72
CA VAL A 233 10.19 13.37 1.01
C VAL A 233 10.60 12.77 2.34
N ILE A 234 9.63 12.59 3.24
CA ILE A 234 9.85 12.04 4.57
C ILE A 234 9.70 10.52 4.54
N ALA A 235 10.73 9.79 4.91
CA ALA A 235 10.70 8.35 5.11
C ALA A 235 10.77 8.01 6.61
N ARG A 236 9.79 7.26 7.09
CA ARG A 236 9.71 6.83 8.49
C ARG A 236 10.56 5.57 8.67
N THR A 237 11.66 5.68 9.42
CA THR A 237 12.56 4.53 9.69
C THR A 237 12.60 4.11 11.15
N GLY A 238 11.79 4.75 11.99
CA GLY A 238 11.67 4.47 13.42
C GLY A 238 10.99 3.14 13.72
N SER A 239 11.26 2.63 14.92
CA SER A 239 10.53 1.48 15.44
C SER A 239 9.10 1.90 15.80
N CYS A 240 8.15 0.96 15.78
CA CYS A 240 6.77 1.25 16.18
C CYS A 240 6.70 1.67 17.66
N THR A 241 6.10 2.83 17.93
CA THR A 241 5.95 3.44 19.27
C THR A 241 4.54 4.01 19.43
N ALA A 242 4.16 4.41 20.65
CA ALA A 242 2.86 5.03 20.90
C ALA A 242 2.76 6.42 20.26
N ASN A 243 1.68 6.67 19.53
CA ASN A 243 1.46 7.90 18.76
C ASN A 243 0.80 9.01 19.61
N LYS A 244 1.37 9.31 20.78
CA LYS A 244 0.71 10.19 21.78
C LYS A 244 0.43 11.59 21.25
N THR A 245 1.42 12.21 20.60
CA THR A 245 1.32 13.59 20.13
C THR A 245 0.21 13.76 19.08
N ALA A 246 0.19 12.93 18.03
CA ALA A 246 -0.83 13.05 16.99
C ALA A 246 -2.24 12.72 17.51
N LEU A 247 -2.35 11.79 18.47
CA LEU A 247 -3.63 11.51 19.14
C LEU A 247 -4.13 12.69 19.96
N GLU A 248 -3.27 13.31 20.76
CA GLU A 248 -3.63 14.49 21.56
C GLU A 248 -4.02 15.67 20.68
N GLU A 249 -3.33 15.86 19.56
CA GLU A 249 -3.68 16.89 18.56
C GLU A 249 -5.03 16.60 17.89
N ALA A 250 -5.23 15.38 17.39
CA ALA A 250 -6.48 14.99 16.74
C ALA A 250 -7.70 15.05 17.67
N LYS A 251 -7.52 14.79 18.97
CA LYS A 251 -8.59 14.87 19.98
C LYS A 251 -9.07 16.29 20.26
N LYS A 252 -8.32 17.34 19.88
CA LYS A 252 -8.74 18.74 20.08
C LYS A 252 -9.92 19.14 19.20
N ASP A 253 -10.03 18.50 18.03
CA ASP A 253 -11.06 18.82 17.03
C ASP A 253 -12.27 17.86 17.10
N GLU A 254 -12.27 16.93 18.07
CA GLU A 254 -13.26 15.86 18.21
C GLU A 254 -14.07 16.02 19.51
N ALA A 255 -15.19 15.31 19.63
CA ALA A 255 -16.01 15.33 20.83
C ALA A 255 -15.22 14.83 22.06
N ALA A 256 -15.49 15.40 23.23
CA ALA A 256 -14.84 14.99 24.47
C ALA A 256 -15.08 13.49 24.74
N GLY A 257 -14.00 12.72 24.82
CA GLY A 257 -14.05 11.27 25.07
C GLY A 257 -13.83 10.38 23.85
N THR A 258 -13.70 10.93 22.64
CA THR A 258 -13.37 10.15 21.44
C THR A 258 -11.99 9.48 21.59
N ASP A 259 -11.93 8.16 21.37
CA ASP A 259 -10.67 7.41 21.32
C ASP A 259 -10.38 6.94 19.89
N ALA A 260 -9.09 6.76 19.56
CA ALA A 260 -8.73 6.27 18.24
C ALA A 260 -9.23 4.83 18.04
N ALA A 261 -10.00 4.60 16.99
CA ALA A 261 -10.42 3.25 16.59
C ALA A 261 -9.27 2.45 15.96
N LEU A 262 -8.27 3.14 15.40
CA LEU A 262 -7.18 2.53 14.65
C LEU A 262 -6.00 2.17 15.57
N LEU A 263 -5.43 0.98 15.41
CA LEU A 263 -4.17 0.62 16.09
C LEU A 263 -2.95 1.32 15.47
N TYR A 264 -3.01 1.57 14.16
CA TYR A 264 -1.90 2.07 13.35
C TYR A 264 -2.40 3.07 12.33
N ASN A 265 -1.56 4.02 11.95
CA ASN A 265 -1.89 5.07 11.00
C ASN A 265 -2.37 4.54 9.63
N GLU A 266 -3.21 5.33 8.97
CA GLU A 266 -3.55 5.19 7.54
C GLU A 266 -3.49 6.53 6.84
N TYR A 267 -3.00 6.52 5.61
CA TYR A 267 -2.95 7.67 4.75
C TYR A 267 -3.73 7.35 3.49
N VAL A 268 -4.67 8.21 3.12
CA VAL A 268 -5.52 8.01 1.96
C VAL A 268 -5.45 9.23 1.06
N VAL A 269 -5.17 9.02 -0.22
CA VAL A 269 -5.27 10.07 -1.25
C VAL A 269 -6.35 9.69 -2.25
N TYR A 270 -7.10 10.69 -2.70
CA TYR A 270 -8.27 10.49 -3.58
C TYR A 270 -7.97 10.78 -5.05
N ASN A 271 -6.73 11.22 -5.36
CA ASN A 271 -6.27 11.46 -6.71
C ASN A 271 -4.98 10.67 -7.00
N PRO A 272 -4.94 9.80 -8.03
CA PRO A 272 -3.74 9.08 -8.42
C PRO A 272 -2.54 9.98 -8.77
N ASN A 273 -2.77 11.23 -9.16
CA ASN A 273 -1.69 12.19 -9.44
C ASN A 273 -0.95 12.64 -8.17
N GLN A 274 -1.37 12.22 -6.98
CA GLN A 274 -0.63 12.44 -5.73
C GLN A 274 0.40 11.33 -5.43
N VAL A 275 0.56 10.35 -6.31
CA VAL A 275 1.37 9.16 -6.05
C VAL A 275 2.37 8.93 -7.16
N VAL A 276 3.63 8.66 -6.79
CA VAL A 276 4.66 8.11 -7.66
C VAL A 276 5.25 6.86 -7.01
N MET A 277 5.26 5.74 -7.72
CA MET A 277 5.95 4.53 -7.28
C MET A 277 7.45 4.77 -7.33
N ARG A 278 8.15 4.54 -6.22
CA ARG A 278 9.59 4.77 -6.13
C ARG A 278 10.37 3.47 -6.06
N TYR A 279 9.89 2.50 -5.28
CA TYR A 279 10.52 1.19 -5.15
C TYR A 279 9.51 0.06 -5.23
N VAL A 280 9.91 -1.03 -5.90
CA VAL A 280 9.22 -2.33 -5.87
C VAL A 280 10.10 -3.33 -5.14
N LEU A 281 9.53 -4.00 -4.15
CA LEU A 281 10.23 -4.93 -3.27
C LEU A 281 9.66 -6.32 -3.46
N ARG A 282 10.53 -7.31 -3.66
CA ARG A 282 10.17 -8.72 -3.47
C ARG A 282 10.54 -9.10 -2.05
N VAL A 283 9.55 -9.52 -1.26
CA VAL A 283 9.72 -9.89 0.14
C VAL A 283 9.32 -11.35 0.36
N LYS A 284 10.03 -12.01 1.27
CA LYS A 284 9.67 -13.34 1.77
C LYS A 284 9.11 -13.22 3.18
N PHE A 285 7.94 -13.80 3.39
CA PHE A 285 7.28 -13.92 4.67
C PHE A 285 7.82 -15.17 5.39
N GLU A 286 8.42 -14.96 6.55
CA GLU A 286 8.90 -16.05 7.40
C GLU A 286 7.88 -16.23 8.53
N PHE A 287 6.94 -17.15 8.33
CA PHE A 287 5.89 -17.46 9.30
C PHE A 287 6.47 -18.22 10.48
N ALA A 288 6.01 -17.92 11.69
CA ALA A 288 6.36 -18.70 12.87
C ALA A 288 5.90 -20.15 12.68
N SER A 289 6.84 -21.10 12.74
CA SER A 289 6.52 -22.52 12.82
C SER A 289 6.19 -22.87 14.27
N PHE A 290 4.94 -23.17 14.56
CA PHE A 290 4.60 -23.88 15.80
C PHE A 290 4.83 -25.37 15.54
N ASN A 291 5.98 -25.90 15.97
CA ASN A 291 6.13 -27.34 16.11
C ASN A 291 5.24 -27.76 17.28
N LEU A 292 4.13 -28.42 16.98
CA LEU A 292 3.24 -29.02 17.99
C LEU A 292 3.80 -30.33 18.58
N ASP A 293 5.01 -30.72 18.18
CA ASP A 293 5.63 -32.00 18.56
C ASP A 293 6.68 -31.87 19.69
N ASP A 294 6.94 -30.67 20.22
CA ASP A 294 7.92 -30.47 21.32
C ASP A 294 7.30 -30.60 22.74
N GLU A 295 6.03 -31.01 22.86
CA GLU A 295 5.35 -31.27 24.16
C GLU A 295 4.57 -32.61 24.20
N LEU A 296 5.14 -33.70 23.67
CA LEU A 296 4.66 -35.07 23.92
C LEU A 296 5.79 -36.03 24.31
#